data_AF-A0A1Q7AW54-F1
#
_entry.id   AF-A0A1Q7AW54-F1
#
_cell.length_a   1.000
_cell.length_b   1.000
_cell.length_c   1.000
_cell.angle_alpha   90.00
_cell.angle_beta   90.00
_cell.angle_gamma   90.00
#
_symmetry.space_group_name_H-M   'P 1'
#
loop_
_entity.id
_entity.type
_entity.pdbx_description
1 polymer ?
#
loop_
_entity_poly.entity_id
_entity_poly.type
_entity_poly.pdbx_seq_one_letter_code
_entity_poly.pdbx_strand_id
1 'polypeptide(L)'
;MFRAHDRNAKRAAAPWLLRALDETLDDGLTPVLVEGRLGRDRLRQEGSDFVTRRSAERFSRAQLEQIAAETPERLSPNVLLRPVIEAALFPTLAYVGGPGEMDYLQDSAPLFSKLGVAPQARVPRWSGLIIEARVDKVLSKHGLTPADFNGPPGALEARFVQADLPPDLAATLQELRQDVEARYARISGEVQQLDPTLERTVQSARNAALAGTNEIERKLVASLKRSQGTLLGQLTRVRAALAPGGKPQERVLTVASFLARYGGALLDDIDAEVARWAAGL
;
A
#
# COMPACT_ATOMS: atom_id res chain seq x y z
N MET A 1 32.72 -5.85 -14.98
CA MET A 1 32.29 -6.71 -13.86
C MET A 1 31.57 -5.83 -12.86
N PHE A 2 30.23 -5.82 -12.85
CA PHE A 2 29.46 -5.17 -11.79
C PHE A 2 29.55 -6.04 -10.55
N ARG A 3 30.31 -5.59 -9.54
CA ARG A 3 30.27 -6.24 -8.22
C ARG A 3 29.10 -5.63 -7.48
N ALA A 4 28.10 -6.44 -7.16
CA ALA A 4 26.97 -6.01 -6.33
C ALA A 4 27.41 -5.43 -4.97
N HIS A 5 28.63 -5.75 -4.54
CA HIS A 5 29.31 -5.19 -3.37
C HIS A 5 30.65 -4.60 -3.80
N ASP A 6 30.65 -3.36 -4.30
CA ASP A 6 31.89 -2.64 -4.54
C ASP A 6 32.43 -2.08 -3.22
N ARG A 7 33.57 -2.62 -2.78
CA ARG A 7 34.26 -2.18 -1.56
C ARG A 7 34.73 -0.72 -1.68
N ASN A 8 34.95 -0.22 -2.89
CA ASN A 8 35.31 1.18 -3.12
C ASN A 8 34.15 2.13 -2.82
N ALA A 9 32.92 1.75 -3.17
CA ALA A 9 31.73 2.53 -2.82
C ALA A 9 31.54 2.62 -1.29
N LYS A 10 31.79 1.51 -0.58
CA LYS A 10 31.77 1.48 0.89
C LYS A 10 32.84 2.37 1.51
N ARG A 11 34.06 2.35 0.98
CA ARG A 11 35.14 3.26 1.40
C ARG A 11 34.80 4.73 1.15
N ALA A 12 34.22 5.04 -0.01
CA ALA A 12 33.81 6.41 -0.34
C ALA A 12 32.67 6.92 0.57
N ALA A 13 31.77 6.04 1.00
CA ALA A 13 30.69 6.37 1.94
C ALA A 13 31.18 6.61 3.38
N ALA A 14 32.30 5.98 3.78
CA ALA A 14 32.72 5.91 5.17
C ALA A 14 32.89 7.29 5.86
N PRO A 15 33.49 8.33 5.23
CA PRO A 15 33.58 9.67 5.83
C PRO A 15 32.22 10.33 6.08
N TRP A 16 31.20 10.00 5.28
CA TRP A 16 29.84 10.51 5.47
C TRP A 16 29.13 9.77 6.61
N LEU A 17 29.32 8.46 6.71
CA LEU A 17 28.80 7.66 7.83
C LEU A 17 29.41 8.10 9.17
N LEU A 18 30.72 8.38 9.22
CA LEU A 18 31.38 8.83 10.44
C LEU A 18 30.90 10.22 10.91
N ARG A 19 30.59 11.13 9.97
CA ARG A 19 29.95 12.43 10.28
C ARG A 19 28.53 12.25 10.78
N ALA A 20 27.77 11.33 10.18
CA ALA A 20 26.40 11.06 10.58
C ALA A 20 26.28 10.36 11.95
N LEU A 21 27.38 9.90 12.56
CA LEU A 21 27.38 9.39 13.94
C LEU A 21 27.09 10.48 14.97
N ASP A 22 27.37 11.75 14.65
CA ASP A 22 27.10 12.88 15.53
C ASP A 22 25.61 13.29 15.52
N GLU A 23 24.82 12.65 14.66
CA GLU A 23 23.40 12.90 14.53
C GLU A 23 22.58 11.86 15.29
N THR A 24 21.59 12.32 16.04
CA THR A 24 20.59 11.48 16.69
C THR A 24 19.22 11.82 16.12
N LEU A 25 18.49 10.78 15.68
CA LEU A 25 17.11 10.91 15.19
C LEU A 25 16.14 10.94 16.37
N ASP A 26 14.88 11.28 16.11
CA ASP A 26 13.83 11.44 17.15
C ASP A 26 13.59 10.17 17.99
N ASP A 27 13.98 9.00 17.47
CA ASP A 27 13.92 7.73 18.20
C ASP A 27 15.12 7.46 19.12
N GLY A 28 15.99 8.46 19.31
CA GLY A 28 17.16 8.39 20.20
C GLY A 28 18.29 7.53 19.66
N LEU A 29 18.29 7.22 18.37
CA LEU A 29 19.30 6.39 17.71
C LEU A 29 19.97 7.18 16.58
N THR A 30 21.24 6.89 16.34
CA THR A 30 21.96 7.42 15.18
C THR A 30 21.37 6.86 13.87
N PRO A 31 21.54 7.56 12.74
CA PRO A 31 21.14 7.04 11.43
C PRO A 31 22.16 6.05 10.83
N VAL A 32 23.22 5.72 11.56
CA VAL A 32 24.28 4.78 11.16
C VAL A 32 24.02 3.40 11.75
N LEU A 33 24.20 2.37 10.93
CA LEU A 33 24.20 0.98 11.38
C LEU A 33 25.60 0.40 11.37
N VAL A 34 25.88 -0.44 12.36
CA VAL A 34 27.05 -1.32 12.41
C VAL A 34 26.61 -2.78 12.37
N GLU A 35 27.38 -3.61 11.67
CA GLU A 35 27.24 -5.06 11.75
C GLU A 35 27.89 -5.59 13.03
N GLY A 36 27.04 -6.00 13.98
CA GLY A 36 27.40 -6.63 15.24
C GLY A 36 27.02 -8.12 15.27
N ARG A 37 27.04 -8.71 16.47
CA ARG A 37 26.75 -10.15 16.71
C ARG A 37 25.35 -10.59 16.27
N LEU A 38 24.36 -9.71 16.34
CA LEU A 38 22.98 -9.98 15.90
C LEU A 38 22.67 -9.41 14.50
N GLY A 39 23.70 -9.19 13.70
CA GLY A 39 23.63 -8.55 12.39
C GLY A 39 23.59 -7.03 12.46
N ARG A 40 23.19 -6.39 11.35
CA ARG A 40 23.13 -4.92 11.23
C ARG A 40 22.20 -4.29 12.25
N ASP A 41 22.70 -3.36 13.04
CA ASP A 41 21.93 -2.70 14.08
C ASP A 41 22.25 -1.22 14.19
N ARG A 42 21.28 -0.44 14.69
CA ARG A 42 21.45 0.99 14.93
C ARG A 42 22.17 1.23 16.24
N LEU A 43 22.95 2.30 16.27
CA LEU A 43 23.70 2.75 17.44
C LEU A 43 22.93 3.82 18.22
N ARG A 44 22.99 3.76 19.55
CA ARG A 44 22.63 4.84 20.48
C ARG A 44 23.91 5.47 21.00
N GLN A 45 23.96 6.79 21.09
CA GLN A 45 25.07 7.46 21.76
C GLN A 45 24.87 7.42 23.29
N GLU A 46 25.88 6.94 24.02
CA GLU A 46 25.92 6.91 25.49
C GLU A 46 27.26 7.51 25.96
N GLY A 47 27.24 8.80 26.34
CA GLY A 47 28.47 9.52 26.67
C GLY A 47 29.40 9.62 25.45
N SER A 48 30.61 9.09 25.56
CA SER A 48 31.61 9.02 24.48
C SER A 48 31.46 7.80 23.58
N ASP A 49 30.63 6.83 23.97
CA ASP A 49 30.53 5.53 23.31
C ASP A 49 29.22 5.39 22.54
N PHE A 50 29.18 4.39 21.66
CA PHE A 50 28.03 4.00 20.87
C PHE A 50 27.60 2.59 21.22
N VAL A 51 26.32 2.39 21.51
CA VAL A 51 25.79 1.09 21.92
C VAL A 51 24.77 0.59 20.91
N THR A 52 24.94 -0.62 20.42
CA THR A 52 23.94 -1.26 19.53
C THR A 52 22.64 -1.49 20.29
N ARG A 53 21.51 -1.15 19.67
CA ARG A 53 20.17 -1.25 20.28
C ARG A 53 19.80 -2.67 20.75
N ARG A 54 20.20 -3.72 20.03
CA ARG A 54 19.76 -5.12 20.21
C ARG A 54 20.79 -5.96 20.96
N SER A 55 22.07 -5.89 20.58
CA SER A 55 23.13 -6.73 21.17
C SER A 55 23.87 -6.08 22.34
N ALA A 56 23.58 -4.81 22.66
CA ALA A 56 24.27 -4.02 23.68
C ALA A 56 25.81 -3.99 23.55
N GLU A 57 26.31 -4.22 22.33
CA GLU A 57 27.73 -4.07 21.99
C GLU A 57 28.12 -2.60 22.03
N ARG A 58 29.23 -2.30 22.70
CA ARG A 58 29.77 -0.96 22.83
C ARG A 58 30.91 -0.75 21.85
N PHE A 59 30.89 0.40 21.20
CA PHE A 59 31.89 0.86 20.25
C PHE A 59 32.32 2.27 20.65
N SER A 60 33.61 2.47 20.85
CA SER A 60 34.14 3.83 20.93
C SER A 60 34.16 4.46 19.52
N ARG A 61 34.24 5.80 19.46
CA ARG A 61 34.42 6.50 18.18
C ARG A 61 35.65 5.98 17.40
N ALA A 62 36.76 5.76 18.08
CA ALA A 62 37.98 5.23 17.46
C ALA A 62 37.79 3.83 16.87
N GLN A 63 36.99 2.96 17.52
CA GLN A 63 36.66 1.65 16.97
C GLN A 63 35.80 1.75 15.71
N LEU A 64 34.83 2.67 15.66
CA LEU A 64 34.02 2.90 14.47
C LEU A 64 34.85 3.49 13.31
N GLU A 65 35.81 4.35 13.62
CA GLU A 65 36.78 4.88 12.64
C GLU A 65 37.71 3.78 12.10
N GLN A 66 38.18 2.88 12.96
CA GLN A 66 38.94 1.71 12.53
C GLN A 66 38.11 0.80 11.63
N ILE A 67 36.85 0.54 11.97
CA ILE A 67 35.92 -0.22 11.12
C ILE A 67 35.75 0.48 9.77
N ALA A 68 35.55 1.80 9.75
CA ALA A 68 35.45 2.59 8.52
C ALA A 68 36.69 2.50 7.63
N ALA A 69 37.89 2.39 8.21
CA ALA A 69 39.14 2.28 7.47
C ALA A 69 39.40 0.85 6.94
N GLU A 70 39.23 -0.15 7.80
CA GLU A 70 39.67 -1.54 7.52
C GLU A 70 38.53 -2.39 6.93
N THR A 71 37.32 -2.26 7.45
CA THR A 71 36.14 -3.09 7.14
C THR A 71 34.86 -2.25 6.91
N PRO A 72 34.87 -1.29 5.98
CA PRO A 72 33.76 -0.34 5.78
C PRO A 72 32.44 -1.02 5.38
N GLU A 73 32.47 -2.25 4.88
CA GLU A 73 31.29 -3.07 4.63
C GLU A 73 30.42 -3.30 5.87
N ARG A 74 31.01 -3.24 7.08
CA ARG A 74 30.29 -3.36 8.36
C ARG A 74 29.50 -2.12 8.72
N LEU A 75 29.70 -1.00 8.03
CA LEU A 75 28.93 0.23 8.22
C LEU A 75 27.91 0.40 7.08
N SER A 76 26.72 0.85 7.45
CA SER A 76 25.69 1.17 6.47
C SER A 76 24.75 2.28 6.95
N PRO A 77 24.19 3.07 6.03
CA PRO A 77 23.18 4.04 6.40
C PRO A 77 21.83 3.36 6.66
N ASN A 78 21.00 3.98 7.49
CA ASN A 78 19.58 3.62 7.59
C ASN A 78 18.79 4.19 6.41
N VAL A 79 17.48 3.97 6.42
CA VAL A 79 16.58 4.42 5.35
C VAL A 79 16.58 5.95 5.14
N LEU A 80 16.77 6.74 6.20
CA LEU A 80 16.79 8.21 6.13
C LEU A 80 18.14 8.77 5.68
N LEU A 81 19.25 8.10 6.04
CA LEU A 81 20.59 8.54 5.65
C LEU A 81 20.98 8.08 4.25
N ARG A 82 20.40 6.96 3.77
CA ARG A 82 20.75 6.39 2.47
C ARG A 82 20.63 7.41 1.31
N PRO A 83 19.53 8.17 1.15
CA PRO A 83 19.43 9.19 0.10
C PRO A 83 20.52 10.26 0.18
N VAL A 84 20.93 10.64 1.40
CA VAL A 84 22.00 11.64 1.61
C VAL A 84 23.36 11.10 1.17
N ILE A 85 23.66 9.84 1.49
CA ILE A 85 24.91 9.19 1.07
C ILE A 85 24.93 9.02 -0.45
N GLU A 86 23.82 8.61 -1.06
CA GLU A 86 23.71 8.48 -2.51
C GLU A 86 23.91 9.83 -3.21
N ALA A 87 23.35 10.92 -2.68
CA ALA A 87 23.57 12.28 -3.18
C ALA A 87 25.00 12.78 -3.02
N ALA A 88 25.69 12.34 -1.98
CA ALA A 88 27.07 12.72 -1.73
C ALA A 88 28.08 11.97 -2.60
N LEU A 89 27.76 10.73 -2.99
CA LEU A 89 28.67 9.87 -3.77
C LEU A 89 28.47 10.01 -5.27
N PHE A 90 27.24 10.25 -5.71
CA PHE A 90 26.88 10.29 -7.13
C PHE A 90 26.40 11.68 -7.53
N PRO A 91 26.74 12.16 -8.74
CA PRO A 91 26.22 13.41 -9.29
C PRO A 91 24.76 13.22 -9.72
N THR A 92 23.89 13.00 -8.75
CA THR A 92 22.50 12.58 -8.96
C THR A 92 21.61 13.81 -8.99
N LEU A 93 20.95 14.03 -10.13
CA LEU A 93 19.99 15.12 -10.32
C LEU A 93 18.70 14.91 -9.52
N ALA A 94 18.21 13.66 -9.47
CA ALA A 94 16.93 13.33 -8.88
C ALA A 94 16.95 11.95 -8.19
N TYR A 95 16.21 11.84 -7.08
CA TYR A 95 15.89 10.58 -6.42
C TYR A 95 14.57 10.05 -6.98
N VAL A 96 14.62 8.86 -7.60
CA VAL A 96 13.43 8.19 -8.14
C VAL A 96 12.92 7.17 -7.12
N GLY A 97 11.74 7.42 -6.54
CA GLY A 97 11.21 6.64 -5.41
C GLY A 97 9.80 6.09 -5.62
N GLY A 98 9.50 4.94 -5.01
CA GLY A 98 8.12 4.46 -4.88
C GLY A 98 7.27 5.30 -3.92
N PRO A 99 5.93 5.12 -3.88
CA PRO A 99 5.05 5.90 -3.01
C PRO A 99 5.50 5.95 -1.54
N GLY A 100 5.81 4.79 -0.95
CA GLY A 100 6.29 4.73 0.43
C GLY A 100 7.68 5.34 0.64
N GLU A 101 8.50 5.47 -0.40
CA GLU A 101 9.78 6.19 -0.30
C GLU A 101 9.59 7.70 -0.35
N MET A 102 8.66 8.16 -1.18
CA MET A 102 8.29 9.58 -1.27
C MET A 102 7.76 10.11 0.07
N ASP A 103 7.05 9.26 0.83
CA ASP A 103 6.52 9.61 2.15
C ASP A 103 7.61 9.89 3.19
N TYR A 104 8.64 9.03 3.31
CA TYR A 104 9.71 9.23 4.31
C TYR A 104 10.85 10.13 3.82
N LEU A 105 10.97 10.37 2.51
CA LEU A 105 12.10 11.13 1.97
C LEU A 105 12.12 12.57 2.49
N GLN A 106 10.96 13.15 2.82
CA GLN A 106 10.89 14.46 3.48
C GLN A 106 11.54 14.46 4.87
N ASP A 107 11.46 13.35 5.61
CA ASP A 107 12.03 13.22 6.95
C ASP A 107 13.57 13.17 6.91
N SER A 108 14.16 12.90 5.74
CA SER A 108 15.61 12.94 5.54
C SER A 108 16.16 14.36 5.32
N ALA A 109 15.30 15.36 5.05
CA ALA A 109 15.73 16.73 4.72
C ALA A 109 16.66 17.37 5.77
N PRO A 110 16.47 17.18 7.10
CA PRO A 110 17.40 17.71 8.09
C PRO A 110 18.82 17.12 7.96
N LEU A 111 18.94 15.84 7.58
CA LEU A 111 20.23 15.17 7.43
C LEU A 111 21.02 15.72 6.25
N PHE A 112 20.36 16.07 5.14
CA PHE A 112 21.01 16.76 4.01
C PHE A 112 21.72 18.04 4.47
N SER A 113 21.00 18.89 5.21
CA SER A 113 21.54 20.15 5.74
C SER A 113 22.71 19.92 6.71
N LYS A 114 22.53 19.01 7.68
CA LYS A 114 23.55 18.68 8.70
C LYS A 114 24.84 18.11 8.11
N LEU A 115 24.72 17.31 7.05
CA LEU A 115 25.87 16.72 6.36
C LEU A 115 26.44 17.63 5.26
N GLY A 116 25.82 18.78 4.99
CA GLY A 116 26.26 19.70 3.94
C GLY A 116 26.09 19.14 2.52
N VAL A 117 25.05 18.33 2.30
CA VAL A 117 24.73 17.71 1.01
C VAL A 117 23.50 18.39 0.43
N ALA A 118 23.56 18.77 -0.85
CA ALA A 118 22.41 19.33 -1.54
C ALA A 118 21.30 18.28 -1.70
N PRO A 119 20.03 18.60 -1.38
CA PRO A 119 18.92 17.68 -1.59
C PRO A 119 18.66 17.46 -3.09
N GLN A 120 18.27 16.25 -3.44
CA GLN A 120 17.92 15.88 -4.81
C GLN A 120 16.46 16.21 -5.12
N ALA A 121 16.15 16.46 -6.39
CA ALA A 121 14.76 16.52 -6.83
C ALA A 121 14.07 15.18 -6.57
N ARG A 122 12.83 15.19 -6.07
CA ARG A 122 12.09 13.97 -5.74
C ARG A 122 11.15 13.64 -6.89
N VAL A 123 11.37 12.49 -7.53
CA VAL A 123 10.61 12.07 -8.70
C VAL A 123 9.90 10.75 -8.37
N PRO A 124 8.57 10.67 -8.49
CA PRO A 124 7.89 9.39 -8.32
C PRO A 124 8.33 8.45 -9.44
N ARG A 125 8.63 7.19 -9.10
CA ARG A 125 8.91 6.18 -10.14
C ARG A 125 7.64 5.90 -10.95
N TRP A 126 7.83 5.47 -12.20
CA TRP A 126 6.75 4.90 -12.99
C TRP A 126 6.10 3.74 -12.23
N SER A 127 4.78 3.72 -12.24
CA SER A 127 3.95 2.65 -11.67
C SER A 127 2.90 2.28 -12.68
N GLY A 128 2.68 0.99 -12.88
CA GLY A 128 1.84 0.51 -13.98
C GLY A 128 1.19 -0.83 -13.69
N LEU A 129 0.26 -1.18 -14.58
CA LEU A 129 -0.50 -2.42 -14.52
C LEU A 129 -0.48 -3.08 -15.90
N ILE A 130 -0.08 -4.36 -15.95
CA ILE A 130 -0.16 -5.14 -17.18
C ILE A 130 -1.55 -5.76 -17.24
N ILE A 131 -2.33 -5.33 -18.24
CA ILE A 131 -3.66 -5.86 -18.51
C ILE A 131 -3.54 -6.95 -19.58
N GLU A 132 -3.71 -8.21 -19.17
CA GLU A 132 -3.72 -9.32 -20.11
C GLU A 132 -4.98 -9.29 -21.01
N ALA A 133 -4.88 -9.74 -22.26
CA ALA A 133 -6.00 -9.78 -23.21
C ALA A 133 -7.28 -10.45 -22.67
N ARG A 134 -7.14 -11.49 -21.82
CA ARG A 134 -8.29 -12.16 -21.18
C ARG A 134 -9.00 -11.27 -20.16
N VAL A 135 -8.25 -10.40 -19.49
CA VAL A 135 -8.77 -9.44 -18.51
C VAL A 135 -9.42 -8.30 -19.27
N ASP A 136 -8.71 -7.75 -20.26
CA ASP A 136 -9.20 -6.67 -21.12
C ASP A 136 -10.54 -7.04 -21.76
N LYS A 137 -10.67 -8.24 -22.33
CA LYS A 137 -11.93 -8.72 -22.90
C LYS A 137 -13.11 -8.70 -21.92
N VAL A 138 -12.88 -9.00 -20.64
CA VAL A 138 -13.94 -8.94 -19.61
C VAL A 138 -14.23 -7.48 -19.24
N LEU A 139 -13.19 -6.65 -19.10
CA LEU A 139 -13.33 -5.22 -18.84
C LEU A 139 -14.16 -4.54 -19.93
N SER A 140 -13.77 -4.68 -21.21
CA SER A 140 -14.47 -4.05 -22.33
C SER A 140 -15.90 -4.57 -22.48
N LYS A 141 -16.13 -5.88 -22.32
CA LYS A 141 -17.47 -6.48 -22.43
C LYS A 141 -18.46 -5.88 -21.43
N HIS A 142 -17.99 -5.49 -20.25
CA HIS A 142 -18.82 -4.98 -19.17
C HIS A 142 -18.65 -3.47 -18.92
N GLY A 143 -17.93 -2.76 -19.79
CA GLY A 143 -17.68 -1.32 -19.65
C GLY A 143 -16.94 -0.97 -18.34
N LEU A 144 -16.08 -1.88 -17.86
CA LEU A 144 -15.35 -1.72 -16.61
C LEU A 144 -13.94 -1.20 -16.85
N THR A 145 -13.42 -0.51 -15.85
CA THR A 145 -12.03 -0.08 -15.77
C THR A 145 -11.33 -0.79 -14.60
N PRO A 146 -9.98 -0.83 -14.56
CA PRO A 146 -9.28 -1.33 -13.37
C PRO A 146 -9.68 -0.61 -12.08
N ALA A 147 -10.05 0.68 -12.16
CA ALA A 147 -10.46 1.48 -11.02
C ALA A 147 -11.77 0.97 -10.38
N ASP A 148 -12.66 0.32 -11.14
CA ASP A 148 -13.89 -0.28 -10.59
C ASP A 148 -13.63 -1.44 -9.62
N PHE A 149 -12.42 -2.00 -9.68
CA PHE A 149 -11.98 -3.06 -8.77
C PHE A 149 -11.34 -2.49 -7.50
N ASN A 150 -11.17 -1.16 -7.38
CA ASN A 150 -10.72 -0.53 -6.15
C ASN A 150 -11.79 -0.69 -5.07
N GLY A 151 -11.41 -1.28 -3.94
CA GLY A 151 -12.32 -1.53 -2.81
C GLY A 151 -12.38 -3.00 -2.41
N PRO A 152 -13.20 -3.31 -1.39
CA PRO A 152 -13.26 -4.66 -0.82
C PRO A 152 -13.80 -5.67 -1.85
N PRO A 153 -13.28 -6.91 -1.84
CA PRO A 153 -13.83 -7.99 -2.64
C PRO A 153 -15.34 -8.15 -2.41
N GLY A 154 -16.11 -8.33 -3.47
CA GLY A 154 -17.56 -8.50 -3.40
C GLY A 154 -18.37 -7.21 -3.61
N ALA A 155 -17.76 -6.02 -3.51
CA ALA A 155 -18.48 -4.75 -3.70
C ALA A 155 -18.94 -4.56 -5.16
N LEU A 156 -18.05 -4.80 -6.13
CA LEU A 156 -18.39 -4.73 -7.55
C LEU A 156 -19.40 -5.83 -7.92
N GLU A 157 -19.16 -7.03 -7.41
CA GLU A 157 -20.01 -8.20 -7.60
C GLU A 157 -21.43 -7.96 -7.06
N ALA A 158 -21.58 -7.24 -5.94
CA ALA A 158 -22.87 -6.85 -5.40
C ALA A 158 -23.59 -5.84 -6.30
N ARG A 159 -22.87 -4.85 -6.86
CA ARG A 159 -23.42 -3.87 -7.81
C ARG A 159 -24.00 -4.54 -9.05
N PHE A 160 -23.27 -5.50 -9.64
CA PHE A 160 -23.76 -6.25 -10.81
C PHE A 160 -25.05 -7.03 -10.50
N VAL A 161 -25.08 -7.70 -9.35
CA VAL A 161 -26.26 -8.49 -8.98
C VAL A 161 -27.47 -7.61 -8.67
N GLN A 162 -27.24 -6.46 -8.03
CA GLN A 162 -28.31 -5.50 -7.76
C GLN A 162 -28.87 -4.88 -9.05
N ALA A 163 -28.04 -4.63 -10.05
CA ALA A 163 -28.49 -4.10 -11.34
C ALA A 163 -29.39 -5.09 -12.11
N ASP A 164 -29.26 -6.39 -11.84
CA ASP A 164 -30.07 -7.44 -12.47
C ASP A 164 -31.33 -7.81 -11.67
N LEU A 165 -31.61 -7.14 -10.54
CA LEU A 165 -32.93 -7.23 -9.93
C LEU A 165 -33.97 -6.65 -10.90
N PRO A 166 -35.07 -7.38 -11.18
CA PRO A 166 -36.17 -6.80 -11.94
C PRO A 166 -36.60 -5.47 -11.32
N PRO A 167 -36.70 -4.37 -12.09
CA PRO A 167 -37.00 -3.04 -11.55
C PRO A 167 -38.25 -3.02 -10.67
N ASP A 168 -39.30 -3.73 -11.09
CA ASP A 168 -40.56 -3.84 -10.35
C ASP A 168 -40.39 -4.54 -8.99
N LEU A 169 -39.53 -5.57 -8.93
CA LEU A 169 -39.23 -6.28 -7.68
C LEU A 169 -38.39 -5.40 -6.74
N ALA A 170 -37.41 -4.67 -7.27
CA ALA A 170 -36.62 -3.72 -6.49
C ALA A 170 -37.50 -2.60 -5.92
N ALA A 171 -38.42 -2.05 -6.73
CA ALA A 171 -39.40 -1.07 -6.30
C ALA A 171 -40.31 -1.63 -5.21
N THR A 172 -40.85 -2.84 -5.40
CA THR A 172 -41.72 -3.50 -4.41
C THR A 172 -41.01 -3.73 -3.06
N LEU A 173 -39.73 -4.13 -3.07
CA LEU A 173 -38.94 -4.30 -1.85
C LEU A 173 -38.69 -2.96 -1.15
N GLN A 174 -38.46 -1.89 -1.92
CA GLN A 174 -38.30 -0.54 -1.38
C GLN A 174 -39.61 -0.02 -0.77
N GLU A 175 -40.74 -0.19 -1.46
CA GLU A 175 -42.09 0.14 -0.97
C GLU A 175 -42.40 -0.60 0.33
N LEU A 176 -42.12 -1.92 0.39
CA LEU A 176 -42.31 -2.71 1.61
C LEU A 176 -41.52 -2.13 2.80
N ARG A 177 -40.27 -1.70 2.59
CA ARG A 177 -39.47 -1.08 3.66
C ARG A 177 -40.07 0.24 4.12
N GLN A 178 -40.52 1.07 3.19
CA GLN A 178 -41.16 2.35 3.51
C GLN A 178 -42.48 2.15 4.26
N ASP A 179 -43.29 1.17 3.86
CA ASP A 179 -44.54 0.83 4.53
C ASP A 179 -44.32 0.31 5.96
N VAL A 180 -43.32 -0.55 6.16
CA VAL A 180 -42.94 -1.03 7.51
C VAL A 180 -42.52 0.14 8.38
N GLU A 181 -41.62 1.00 7.90
CA GLU A 181 -41.19 2.22 8.59
C GLU A 181 -42.38 3.10 8.99
N ALA A 182 -43.24 3.45 8.03
CA ALA A 182 -44.37 4.35 8.24
C ALA A 182 -45.39 3.79 9.23
N ARG A 183 -45.71 2.49 9.13
CA ARG A 183 -46.68 1.84 10.03
C ARG A 183 -46.16 1.77 11.46
N TYR A 184 -44.88 1.42 11.66
CA TYR A 184 -44.29 1.40 13.00
C TYR A 184 -44.13 2.81 13.59
N ALA A 185 -43.83 3.82 12.77
CA ALA A 185 -43.79 5.21 13.24
C ALA A 185 -45.16 5.69 13.72
N ARG A 186 -46.25 5.32 13.03
CA ARG A 186 -47.61 5.60 13.47
C ARG A 186 -47.95 4.90 14.79
N ILE A 187 -47.61 3.61 14.91
CA ILE A 187 -47.83 2.84 16.15
C ILE A 187 -47.07 3.48 17.32
N SER A 188 -45.82 3.88 17.11
CA SER A 188 -45.00 4.58 18.12
C SER A 188 -45.68 5.87 18.59
N GLY A 189 -46.21 6.69 17.67
CA GLY A 189 -46.96 7.90 18.03
C GLY A 189 -48.23 7.64 18.85
N GLU A 190 -48.99 6.58 18.53
CA GLU A 190 -50.19 6.17 19.28
C GLU A 190 -49.82 5.57 20.66
N VAL A 191 -48.78 4.74 20.73
CA VAL A 191 -48.27 4.13 21.96
C VAL A 191 -47.70 5.18 22.92
N GLN A 192 -47.01 6.19 22.41
CA GLN A 192 -46.49 7.29 23.23
C GLN A 192 -47.61 8.06 23.96
N GLN A 193 -48.82 8.13 23.39
CA GLN A 193 -49.98 8.76 24.02
C GLN A 193 -50.70 7.84 25.01
N LEU A 194 -50.64 6.52 24.80
CA LEU A 194 -51.35 5.53 25.63
C LEU A 194 -50.49 5.02 26.80
N ASP A 195 -49.28 4.56 26.53
CA ASP A 195 -48.31 4.05 27.51
C ASP A 195 -46.87 4.21 26.98
N PRO A 196 -46.15 5.26 27.38
CA PRO A 196 -44.77 5.51 26.97
C PRO A 196 -43.78 4.39 27.30
N THR A 197 -44.09 3.50 28.26
CA THR A 197 -43.19 2.43 28.67
C THR A 197 -43.05 1.33 27.60
N LEU A 198 -44.00 1.27 26.66
CA LEU A 198 -44.02 0.29 25.57
C LEU A 198 -43.23 0.71 24.32
N GLU A 199 -42.70 1.94 24.27
CA GLU A 199 -41.98 2.48 23.11
C GLU A 199 -40.79 1.59 22.70
N ARG A 200 -40.03 1.11 23.69
CA ARG A 200 -38.89 0.21 23.45
C ARG A 200 -39.32 -1.11 22.80
N THR A 201 -40.51 -1.60 23.13
CA THR A 201 -41.08 -2.83 22.55
C THR A 201 -41.45 -2.61 21.08
N VAL A 202 -42.08 -1.47 20.76
CA VAL A 202 -42.43 -1.08 19.38
C VAL A 202 -41.17 -0.94 18.52
N GLN A 203 -40.15 -0.24 19.02
CA GLN A 203 -38.89 -0.06 18.30
C GLN A 203 -38.15 -1.39 18.07
N SER A 204 -38.18 -2.31 19.05
CA SER A 204 -37.62 -3.66 18.90
C SER A 204 -38.33 -4.45 17.80
N ALA A 205 -39.68 -4.41 17.78
CA ALA A 205 -40.49 -5.07 16.76
C ALA A 205 -40.25 -4.47 15.36
N ARG A 206 -40.13 -3.14 15.25
CA ARG A 206 -39.76 -2.44 14.01
C ARG A 206 -38.41 -2.94 13.49
N ASN A 207 -37.40 -2.97 14.35
CA ASN A 207 -36.06 -3.42 13.98
C ASN A 207 -36.07 -4.88 13.49
N ALA A 208 -36.85 -5.75 14.14
CA ALA A 208 -37.00 -7.15 13.72
C ALA A 208 -37.71 -7.27 12.36
N ALA A 209 -38.77 -6.49 12.12
CA ALA A 209 -39.47 -6.45 10.84
C ALA A 209 -38.56 -5.98 9.70
N LEU A 210 -37.81 -4.90 9.93
CA LEU A 210 -36.81 -4.39 8.97
C LEU A 210 -35.67 -5.40 8.74
N ALA A 211 -35.22 -6.11 9.78
CA ALA A 211 -34.25 -7.18 9.63
C ALA A 211 -34.80 -8.30 8.73
N GLY A 212 -36.08 -8.66 8.88
CA GLY A 212 -36.77 -9.64 8.03
C GLY A 212 -36.86 -9.22 6.56
N THR A 213 -37.21 -7.96 6.28
CA THR A 213 -37.26 -7.46 4.89
C THR A 213 -35.87 -7.45 4.24
N ASN A 214 -34.84 -7.01 4.99
CA ASN A 214 -33.44 -7.10 4.57
C ASN A 214 -33.00 -8.54 4.28
N GLU A 215 -33.45 -9.51 5.08
CA GLU A 215 -33.09 -10.93 4.90
C GLU A 215 -33.70 -11.51 3.62
N ILE A 216 -34.93 -11.14 3.27
CA ILE A 216 -35.57 -11.53 2.00
C ILE A 216 -34.77 -10.99 0.81
N GLU A 217 -34.44 -9.69 0.84
CA GLU A 217 -33.63 -9.03 -0.19
C GLU A 217 -32.26 -9.72 -0.33
N ARG A 218 -31.59 -10.02 0.79
CA ARG A 218 -30.32 -10.76 0.80
C ARG A 218 -30.43 -12.13 0.14
N LYS A 219 -31.49 -12.89 0.43
CA LYS A 219 -31.71 -14.22 -0.17
C LYS A 219 -32.00 -14.15 -1.67
N LEU A 220 -32.74 -13.13 -2.12
CA LEU A 220 -33.00 -12.88 -3.53
C LEU A 220 -31.69 -12.55 -4.28
N VAL A 221 -30.92 -11.60 -3.76
CA VAL A 221 -29.58 -11.26 -4.27
C VAL A 221 -28.66 -12.48 -4.27
N ALA A 222 -28.67 -13.31 -3.23
CA ALA A 222 -27.89 -14.55 -3.18
C ALA A 222 -28.33 -15.57 -4.25
N SER A 223 -29.62 -15.65 -4.54
CA SER A 223 -30.14 -16.51 -5.61
C SER A 223 -29.71 -16.05 -7.00
N LEU A 224 -29.77 -14.74 -7.26
CA LEU A 224 -29.27 -14.12 -8.49
C LEU A 224 -27.74 -14.29 -8.62
N LYS A 225 -26.99 -14.17 -7.51
CA LYS A 225 -25.56 -14.50 -7.51
C LYS A 225 -25.28 -15.94 -7.97
N ARG A 226 -26.09 -16.90 -7.54
CA ARG A 226 -25.94 -18.31 -7.94
C ARG A 226 -26.22 -18.52 -9.42
N SER A 227 -27.24 -17.88 -9.99
CA SER A 227 -27.51 -17.97 -11.43
C SER A 227 -26.43 -17.30 -12.28
N GLN A 228 -25.71 -16.33 -11.71
CA GLN A 228 -24.62 -15.60 -12.37
C GLN A 228 -23.20 -16.09 -12.04
N GLY A 229 -23.06 -17.34 -11.58
CA GLY A 229 -21.76 -17.89 -11.15
C GLY A 229 -20.61 -17.68 -12.17
N THR A 230 -20.92 -17.73 -13.48
CA THR A 230 -19.93 -17.48 -14.54
C THR A 230 -19.39 -16.05 -14.53
N LEU A 231 -20.24 -15.03 -14.43
CA LEU A 231 -19.82 -13.62 -14.40
C LEU A 231 -19.05 -13.33 -13.13
N LEU A 232 -19.56 -13.76 -11.97
CA LEU A 232 -18.89 -13.56 -10.69
C LEU A 232 -17.51 -14.24 -10.66
N GLY A 233 -17.40 -15.43 -11.25
CA GLY A 233 -16.13 -16.12 -11.42
C GLY A 233 -15.18 -15.41 -12.40
N GLN A 234 -15.69 -14.70 -13.41
CA GLN A 234 -14.89 -13.84 -14.27
C GLN A 234 -14.38 -12.61 -13.52
N LEU A 235 -15.26 -11.89 -12.80
CA LEU A 235 -14.89 -10.71 -12.00
C LEU A 235 -13.87 -11.05 -10.92
N THR A 236 -14.03 -12.19 -10.25
CA THR A 236 -13.06 -12.68 -9.25
C THR A 236 -11.68 -12.92 -9.88
N ARG A 237 -11.63 -13.52 -11.07
CA ARG A 237 -10.37 -13.76 -11.79
C ARG A 237 -9.73 -12.46 -12.27
N VAL A 238 -10.53 -11.52 -12.76
CA VAL A 238 -10.05 -10.18 -13.13
C VAL A 238 -9.45 -9.48 -11.91
N ARG A 239 -10.15 -9.47 -10.78
CA ARG A 239 -9.64 -8.90 -9.52
C ARG A 239 -8.31 -9.52 -9.11
N ALA A 240 -8.18 -10.84 -9.17
CA ALA A 240 -6.94 -11.53 -8.83
C ALA A 240 -5.79 -11.19 -9.77
N ALA A 241 -6.07 -10.87 -11.04
CA ALA A 241 -5.06 -10.46 -12.01
C ALA A 241 -4.63 -8.99 -11.84
N LEU A 242 -5.58 -8.09 -11.54
CA LEU A 242 -5.32 -6.66 -11.35
C LEU A 242 -4.72 -6.33 -9.98
N ALA A 243 -5.20 -7.01 -8.92
CA ALA A 243 -4.82 -6.78 -7.53
C ALA A 243 -4.65 -8.12 -6.78
N PRO A 244 -3.60 -8.91 -7.10
CA PRO A 244 -3.37 -10.22 -6.50
C PRO A 244 -3.24 -10.12 -4.96
N GLY A 245 -4.08 -10.88 -4.25
CA GLY A 245 -4.14 -10.82 -2.79
C GLY A 245 -4.55 -9.45 -2.24
N GLY A 246 -5.24 -8.62 -3.03
CA GLY A 246 -5.64 -7.26 -2.65
C GLY A 246 -4.49 -6.24 -2.64
N LYS A 247 -3.32 -6.59 -3.20
CA LYS A 247 -2.15 -5.71 -3.27
C LYS A 247 -1.92 -5.26 -4.72
N PRO A 248 -1.24 -4.12 -4.96
CA PRO A 248 -0.86 -3.70 -6.31
C PRO A 248 -0.07 -4.78 -7.05
N GLN A 249 -0.38 -4.98 -8.34
CA GLN A 249 0.21 -6.04 -9.17
C GLN A 249 1.75 -6.03 -9.14
N GLU A 250 2.35 -4.85 -9.31
CA GLU A 250 3.81 -4.62 -9.28
C GLU A 250 4.48 -4.94 -7.93
N ARG A 251 3.71 -5.14 -6.85
CA ARG A 251 4.22 -5.52 -5.52
C ARG A 251 4.13 -7.01 -5.23
N VAL A 252 3.54 -7.78 -6.14
CA VAL A 252 3.30 -9.22 -5.94
C VAL A 252 3.82 -10.03 -7.11
N LEU A 253 3.55 -9.60 -8.34
CA LEU A 253 3.99 -10.31 -9.54
C LEU A 253 5.39 -9.86 -9.95
N THR A 254 6.18 -10.82 -10.42
CA THR A 254 7.49 -10.57 -11.03
C THR A 254 7.34 -10.47 -12.55
N VAL A 255 8.16 -9.62 -13.19
CA VAL A 255 8.20 -9.50 -14.65
C VAL A 255 8.43 -10.85 -15.35
N ALA A 256 9.12 -11.79 -14.69
CA ALA A 256 9.40 -13.11 -15.23
C ALA A 256 8.13 -13.90 -15.61
N SER A 257 7.02 -13.75 -14.87
CA SER A 257 5.77 -14.45 -15.18
C SER A 257 5.14 -13.95 -16.48
N PHE A 258 5.30 -12.65 -16.76
CA PHE A 258 4.82 -12.05 -18.01
C PHE A 258 5.75 -12.37 -19.17
N LEU A 259 7.07 -12.30 -18.98
CA LEU A 259 8.05 -12.64 -20.03
C LEU A 259 7.95 -14.10 -20.47
N ALA A 260 7.69 -15.03 -19.55
CA ALA A 260 7.46 -16.43 -19.88
C ALA A 260 6.25 -16.64 -20.82
N ARG A 261 5.28 -15.72 -20.80
CA ARG A 261 4.04 -15.81 -21.58
C ARG A 261 4.07 -14.96 -22.86
N TYR A 262 4.70 -13.79 -22.80
CA TYR A 262 4.65 -12.77 -23.85
C TYR A 262 5.99 -12.54 -24.54
N GLY A 263 7.08 -13.14 -24.04
CA GLY A 263 8.41 -13.01 -24.62
C GLY A 263 9.03 -11.63 -24.41
N GLY A 264 10.14 -11.38 -25.11
CA GLY A 264 10.94 -10.16 -24.97
C GLY A 264 10.26 -8.88 -25.50
N ALA A 265 9.37 -8.99 -26.49
CA ALA A 265 8.67 -7.85 -27.09
C ALA A 265 7.86 -7.04 -26.06
N LEU A 266 7.42 -7.69 -24.96
CA LEU A 266 6.76 -7.01 -23.86
C LEU A 266 7.66 -5.93 -23.21
N LEU A 267 8.98 -6.12 -23.18
CA LEU A 267 9.88 -5.12 -22.63
C LEU A 267 9.93 -3.87 -23.49
N ASP A 268 9.87 -4.03 -24.82
CA ASP A 268 9.82 -2.90 -25.76
C ASP A 268 8.52 -2.11 -25.59
N ASP A 269 7.40 -2.81 -25.40
CA ASP A 269 6.10 -2.18 -25.11
C ASP A 269 6.13 -1.42 -23.77
N ILE A 270 6.69 -2.02 -22.72
CA ILE A 270 6.84 -1.37 -21.41
C ILE A 270 7.75 -0.14 -21.51
N ASP A 271 8.86 -0.23 -22.24
CA ASP A 271 9.77 0.91 -22.43
C ASP A 271 9.07 2.07 -23.13
N ALA A 272 8.29 1.79 -24.18
CA ALA A 272 7.48 2.79 -24.86
C ALA A 272 6.45 3.45 -23.92
N GLU A 273 5.77 2.68 -23.07
CA GLU A 273 4.85 3.21 -22.06
C GLU A 273 5.54 4.10 -21.03
N VAL A 274 6.70 3.68 -20.54
CA VAL A 274 7.51 4.45 -19.59
C VAL A 274 7.98 5.76 -20.23
N ALA A 275 8.41 5.74 -21.49
CA ALA A 275 8.79 6.93 -22.24
C ALA A 275 7.63 7.91 -22.41
N ARG A 276 6.41 7.43 -22.72
CA ARG A 276 5.21 8.28 -22.80
C ARG A 276 4.86 8.92 -21.46
N TRP A 277 4.94 8.17 -20.37
CA TRP A 277 4.72 8.73 -19.03
C TRP A 277 5.78 9.78 -18.68
N ALA A 278 7.06 9.49 -18.96
CA ALA A 278 8.16 10.39 -18.65
C ALA A 278 8.07 11.72 -19.44
N ALA A 279 7.56 11.70 -20.66
CA ALA A 279 7.30 12.91 -21.45
C ALA A 279 6.19 13.81 -20.89
N GLY A 280 5.36 13.28 -19.97
CA GLY A 280 4.30 14.03 -19.29
C GLY A 280 4.66 14.55 -17.90
N LEU A 281 5.87 14.29 -17.40
CA LEU A 281 6.41 14.84 -16.15
C LEU A 281 6.87 16.29 -16.34
#